data_AF-A0AA40X9M2-F1
#
_entry.id   AF-A0AA40X9M2-F1
#
_cell.length_a   1.000
_cell.length_b   1.000
_cell.length_c   1.000
_cell.angle_alpha   90.00
_cell.angle_beta   90.00
_cell.angle_gamma   90.00
#
_symmetry.space_group_name_H-M   'P 1'
#
loop_
_entity.id
_entity.type
_entity.pdbx_description
1 polymer ?
#
loop_
_entity_poly.entity_id
_entity_poly.type
_entity_poly.pdbx_seq_one_letter_code
_entity_poly.pdbx_strand_id
1 'polypeptide(L)'
;MEDLSFNLLNQANLTDEYCKIHPDQKLVRVGNEHNSFCTLCVKEQREQHLNDLVLKGVLSNYHRGFRDVLKKDSIIDDEDLWQASFGNYEVNSGTEAEANLKKARQIAGKYLNRDYQANTIITGNPGVGKSHLAISMLKGVNENIKPNASCLFVSVNELLRLIKDSFNHPDGYYTESRMVDLLGKVSLLVLDDLGSEASFKRDNREASEYVQQVLFGVLNKRNRTIITTNLNSDELSKIYNPKLLSRMYKGVMKNDGIIKFKETQDKRMAIF
;
A
#
# COMPACT_ATOMS: atom_id res chain seq x y z
N MET A 1 -15.09 -8.90 -40.52
CA MET A 1 -15.40 -10.20 -39.90
C MET A 1 -15.13 -11.23 -40.97
N GLU A 2 -13.90 -11.71 -41.06
CA GLU A 2 -13.61 -12.88 -41.90
C GLU A 2 -14.30 -14.07 -41.25
N ASP A 3 -15.15 -14.72 -42.03
CA ASP A 3 -15.85 -15.93 -41.65
C ASP A 3 -14.87 -16.95 -41.07
N LEU A 4 -15.18 -17.46 -39.88
CA LEU A 4 -14.62 -18.72 -39.40
C LEU A 4 -14.98 -19.79 -40.43
N SER A 5 -14.07 -20.06 -41.37
CA SER A 5 -14.26 -21.07 -42.41
C SER A 5 -14.37 -22.46 -41.77
N PHE A 6 -15.61 -22.94 -41.64
CA PHE A 6 -15.96 -24.28 -41.17
C PHE A 6 -15.47 -25.41 -42.11
N ASN A 7 -14.86 -25.09 -43.25
CA ASN A 7 -14.36 -26.07 -44.24
C ASN A 7 -13.34 -27.06 -43.65
N LEU A 8 -12.59 -26.68 -42.60
CA LEU A 8 -11.68 -27.57 -41.88
C LEU A 8 -12.40 -28.69 -41.13
N LEU A 9 -13.62 -28.45 -40.63
CA LEU A 9 -14.40 -29.49 -39.94
C LEU A 9 -14.82 -30.62 -40.89
N ASN A 10 -15.01 -30.32 -42.18
CA ASN A 10 -15.32 -31.32 -43.20
C ASN A 10 -14.14 -32.27 -43.51
N GLN A 11 -12.94 -31.94 -43.01
CA GLN A 11 -11.73 -32.75 -43.16
C GLN A 11 -11.38 -33.53 -41.88
N ALA A 12 -12.25 -33.46 -40.85
CA ALA A 12 -12.08 -34.18 -39.60
C ALA A 12 -12.55 -35.64 -39.76
N ASN A 13 -11.66 -36.59 -39.49
CA ASN A 13 -11.96 -38.01 -39.55
C ASN A 13 -11.54 -38.73 -38.27
N LEU A 14 -12.33 -39.73 -37.85
CA LEU A 14 -11.94 -40.66 -36.79
C LEU A 14 -10.83 -41.57 -37.29
N THR A 15 -9.85 -41.85 -36.42
CA THR A 15 -8.80 -42.83 -36.66
C THR A 15 -9.15 -44.16 -35.96
N ASP A 16 -8.38 -45.22 -36.23
CA ASP A 16 -8.50 -46.49 -35.50
C ASP A 16 -7.72 -46.53 -34.18
N GLU A 17 -6.97 -45.46 -33.89
CA GLU A 17 -6.26 -45.30 -32.64
C GLU A 17 -7.18 -44.75 -31.53
N TYR A 18 -6.98 -45.23 -30.32
CA TYR A 18 -7.71 -44.78 -29.13
C TYR A 18 -6.81 -43.96 -28.21
N CYS A 19 -7.41 -43.02 -27.50
CA CYS A 19 -6.70 -42.21 -26.52
C CYS A 19 -6.20 -43.05 -25.34
N LYS A 20 -4.98 -42.78 -24.89
CA LYS A 20 -4.39 -43.45 -23.71
C LYS A 20 -5.03 -43.01 -22.38
N ILE A 21 -5.61 -41.81 -22.34
CA ILE A 21 -6.23 -41.20 -21.14
C ILE A 21 -7.74 -41.48 -21.11
N HIS A 22 -8.38 -41.48 -22.29
CA HIS A 22 -9.80 -41.79 -22.48
C HIS A 22 -9.93 -43.03 -23.38
N PRO A 23 -9.81 -44.26 -22.85
CA PRO A 23 -9.74 -45.48 -23.65
C PRO A 23 -10.94 -45.73 -24.57
N ASP A 24 -12.11 -45.16 -24.24
CA ASP A 24 -13.33 -45.27 -25.05
C ASP A 24 -13.41 -44.24 -26.18
N GLN A 25 -12.40 -43.39 -26.37
CA GLN A 25 -12.39 -42.33 -27.38
C GLN A 25 -11.38 -42.60 -28.49
N LYS A 26 -11.88 -42.69 -29.73
CA LYS A 26 -11.03 -42.68 -30.94
C LYS A 26 -10.41 -41.30 -31.15
N LEU A 27 -9.16 -41.27 -31.61
CA LEU A 27 -8.50 -40.01 -31.94
C LEU A 27 -9.07 -39.43 -33.24
N VAL A 28 -9.18 -38.11 -33.29
CA VAL A 28 -9.62 -37.33 -34.46
C VAL A 28 -8.39 -36.75 -35.14
N ARG A 29 -8.38 -36.77 -36.48
CA ARG A 29 -7.37 -36.09 -37.29
C ARG A 29 -8.07 -35.10 -38.22
N VAL A 30 -7.55 -33.88 -38.30
CA VAL A 30 -8.07 -32.83 -39.20
C VAL A 30 -7.09 -32.66 -40.35
N GLY A 31 -7.51 -33.02 -41.56
CA GLY A 31 -6.63 -33.04 -42.73
C GLY A 31 -5.44 -33.99 -42.58
N ASN A 32 -4.49 -33.93 -43.53
CA ASN A 32 -3.33 -34.81 -43.54
C ASN A 32 -2.09 -34.20 -42.85
N GLU A 33 -2.08 -32.90 -42.58
CA GLU A 33 -0.91 -32.18 -42.06
C GLU A 33 -0.87 -32.11 -40.53
N HIS A 34 -1.96 -32.46 -39.84
CA HIS A 34 -2.03 -32.42 -38.38
C HIS A 34 -1.99 -33.81 -37.75
N ASN A 35 -1.42 -33.86 -36.55
CA ASN A 35 -1.41 -35.07 -35.73
C ASN A 35 -2.83 -35.39 -35.21
N SER A 36 -3.10 -36.66 -34.98
CA SER A 36 -4.34 -37.12 -34.34
C SER A 36 -4.40 -36.66 -32.88
N PHE A 37 -5.58 -36.32 -32.39
CA PHE A 37 -5.80 -35.85 -31.02
C PHE A 37 -7.12 -36.37 -30.43
N CYS A 38 -7.21 -36.43 -29.11
CA CYS A 38 -8.45 -36.78 -28.41
C CYS A 38 -9.27 -35.52 -28.12
N THR A 39 -10.53 -35.50 -28.55
CA THR A 39 -11.43 -34.35 -28.34
C THR A 39 -11.76 -34.11 -26.86
N LEU A 40 -11.84 -35.18 -26.04
CA LEU A 40 -12.02 -35.05 -24.59
C LEU A 40 -10.77 -34.47 -23.91
N CYS A 41 -9.57 -34.96 -24.23
CA CYS A 41 -8.32 -34.38 -23.73
C CYS A 41 -8.22 -32.88 -24.07
N VAL A 42 -8.52 -32.50 -25.32
CA VAL A 42 -8.48 -31.08 -25.73
C VAL A 42 -9.52 -30.25 -24.98
N LYS A 43 -10.73 -30.79 -24.76
CA LYS A 43 -11.79 -30.13 -23.98
C LYS A 43 -11.35 -29.92 -22.52
N GLU A 44 -10.83 -30.95 -21.86
CA GLU A 44 -10.34 -30.89 -20.48
C GLU A 44 -9.17 -29.92 -20.33
N GLN A 45 -8.19 -29.97 -21.24
CA GLN A 45 -7.05 -29.04 -21.24
C GLN A 45 -7.52 -27.59 -21.42
N ARG A 46 -8.49 -27.34 -22.30
CA ARG A 46 -9.07 -26.01 -22.48
C ARG A 46 -9.80 -25.54 -21.24
N GLU A 47 -10.57 -26.40 -20.58
CA GLU A 47 -11.28 -26.09 -19.35
C GLU A 47 -10.31 -25.79 -18.20
N GLN A 48 -9.27 -26.61 -18.03
CA GLN A 48 -8.19 -26.36 -17.06
C GLN A 48 -7.49 -25.02 -17.35
N HIS A 49 -7.13 -24.76 -18.60
CA HIS A 49 -6.50 -23.51 -19.00
C HIS A 49 -7.40 -22.29 -18.71
N LEU A 50 -8.70 -22.37 -19.00
CA LEU A 50 -9.67 -21.33 -18.68
C LEU A 50 -9.79 -21.11 -17.18
N ASN A 51 -9.88 -22.18 -16.38
CA ASN A 51 -9.92 -22.10 -14.93
C ASN A 51 -8.66 -21.44 -14.36
N ASP A 52 -7.48 -21.77 -14.88
CA ASP A 52 -6.21 -21.15 -14.50
C ASP A 52 -6.18 -19.64 -14.83
N LEU A 53 -6.69 -19.25 -16.01
CA LEU A 53 -6.78 -17.84 -16.41
C LEU A 53 -7.73 -17.06 -15.50
N VAL A 54 -8.91 -17.62 -15.19
CA VAL A 54 -9.87 -17.02 -14.27
C VAL A 54 -9.26 -16.86 -12.89
N LEU A 55 -8.62 -17.92 -12.35
CA LEU A 55 -7.97 -17.89 -11.04
C LEU A 55 -6.86 -16.83 -10.99
N LYS A 56 -6.00 -16.76 -12.01
CA LYS A 56 -4.97 -15.71 -12.13
C LYS A 56 -5.58 -14.31 -12.15
N GLY A 57 -6.66 -14.11 -12.90
CA GLY A 57 -7.37 -12.82 -12.95
C GLY A 57 -7.95 -12.41 -11.59
N VAL A 58 -8.61 -13.34 -10.89
CA VAL A 58 -9.16 -13.11 -9.54
C VAL A 58 -8.05 -12.78 -8.55
N LEU A 59 -6.96 -13.54 -8.53
CA LEU A 59 -5.81 -13.29 -7.66
C LEU A 59 -5.15 -11.94 -7.96
N SER A 60 -4.97 -11.59 -9.22
CA SER A 60 -4.41 -10.30 -9.63
C SER A 60 -5.29 -9.12 -9.17
N ASN A 61 -6.61 -9.22 -9.34
CA ASN A 61 -7.54 -8.19 -8.85
C ASN A 61 -7.55 -8.08 -7.32
N TYR A 62 -7.47 -9.23 -6.63
CA TYR A 62 -7.31 -9.28 -5.18
C TYR A 62 -6.00 -8.60 -4.75
N HIS A 63 -4.86 -8.93 -5.38
CA HIS A 63 -3.58 -8.28 -5.08
C HIS A 63 -3.60 -6.78 -5.36
N ARG A 64 -4.22 -6.36 -6.46
CA ARG A 64 -4.36 -4.94 -6.83
C ARG A 64 -5.04 -4.12 -5.74
N GLY A 65 -6.17 -4.61 -5.21
CA GLY A 65 -6.95 -3.91 -4.18
C GLY A 65 -6.35 -3.94 -2.77
N PHE A 66 -5.32 -4.77 -2.55
CA PHE A 66 -4.68 -4.93 -1.23
C PHE A 66 -3.17 -4.69 -1.30
N ARG A 67 -2.40 -5.70 -1.70
CA ARG A 67 -0.93 -5.65 -1.63
C ARG A 67 -0.31 -4.56 -2.49
N ASP A 68 -0.85 -4.36 -3.70
CA ASP A 68 -0.27 -3.43 -4.65
C ASP A 68 -0.62 -1.98 -4.35
N VAL A 69 -1.61 -1.70 -3.50
CA VAL A 69 -2.02 -0.35 -3.11
C VAL A 69 -0.81 0.45 -2.61
N LEU A 70 0.06 -0.22 -1.85
CA LEU A 70 1.30 0.40 -1.36
C LEU A 70 2.14 0.92 -2.52
N LYS A 71 2.37 0.13 -3.57
CA LYS A 71 3.25 0.54 -4.68
C LYS A 71 2.56 1.47 -5.68
N LYS A 72 1.25 1.31 -5.90
CA LYS A 72 0.51 1.97 -6.97
C LYS A 72 -0.10 3.31 -6.56
N ASP A 73 -0.54 3.43 -5.32
CA ASP A 73 -1.35 4.57 -4.88
C ASP A 73 -0.62 5.44 -3.83
N SER A 74 0.54 5.02 -3.31
CA SER A 74 1.30 5.83 -2.34
C SER A 74 1.84 7.11 -2.97
N ILE A 75 1.85 8.17 -2.17
CA ILE A 75 2.40 9.48 -2.53
C ILE A 75 3.70 9.64 -1.74
N ILE A 76 4.83 9.56 -2.43
CA ILE A 76 6.18 9.66 -1.86
C ILE A 76 6.93 10.78 -2.58
N ASP A 77 7.55 11.67 -1.80
CA ASP A 77 8.39 12.78 -2.29
C ASP A 77 9.88 12.43 -2.36
N ASP A 78 10.33 11.41 -1.61
CA ASP A 78 11.69 10.86 -1.62
C ASP A 78 11.71 9.42 -2.15
N GLU A 79 12.16 9.22 -3.40
CA GLU A 79 12.18 7.90 -4.05
C GLU A 79 13.08 6.88 -3.33
N ASP A 80 14.10 7.32 -2.57
CA ASP A 80 15.01 6.42 -1.85
C ASP A 80 14.29 5.65 -0.73
N LEU A 81 13.16 6.17 -0.24
CA LEU A 81 12.30 5.47 0.73
C LEU A 81 11.77 4.14 0.17
N TRP A 82 11.70 3.95 -1.15
CA TRP A 82 11.35 2.66 -1.73
C TRP A 82 12.38 1.56 -1.45
N GLN A 83 13.64 1.92 -1.20
CA GLN A 83 14.68 0.97 -0.81
C GLN A 83 14.75 0.75 0.72
N ALA A 84 14.13 1.64 1.51
CA ALA A 84 14.13 1.53 2.97
C ALA A 84 13.38 0.28 3.47
N SER A 85 14.02 -0.45 4.38
CA SER A 85 13.49 -1.63 5.05
C SER A 85 14.05 -1.75 6.47
N PHE A 86 13.50 -2.67 7.27
CA PHE A 86 14.11 -2.99 8.57
C PHE A 86 15.51 -3.61 8.46
N GLY A 87 15.88 -4.16 7.31
CA GLY A 87 17.16 -4.84 7.10
C GLY A 87 18.32 -3.89 6.82
N ASN A 88 18.04 -2.74 6.19
CA ASN A 88 19.03 -1.71 5.90
C ASN A 88 18.88 -0.46 6.80
N TYR A 89 18.19 -0.60 7.94
CA TYR A 89 18.18 0.45 8.97
C TYR A 89 19.41 0.29 9.87
N GLU A 90 20.49 0.98 9.52
CA GLU A 90 21.78 0.89 10.23
C GLU A 90 21.71 1.49 11.63
N VAL A 91 22.14 0.74 12.63
CA VAL A 91 22.17 1.17 14.04
C VAL A 91 23.41 0.63 14.72
N ASN A 92 23.92 1.38 15.69
CA ASN A 92 24.97 0.91 16.57
C ASN A 92 24.35 0.28 17.83
N SER A 93 25.00 -0.76 18.37
CA SER A 93 24.52 -1.43 19.57
C SER A 93 24.49 -0.49 20.78
N GLY A 94 23.42 -0.58 21.57
CA GLY A 94 23.21 0.24 22.77
C GLY A 94 22.67 1.65 22.48
N THR A 95 22.36 1.98 21.22
CA THR A 95 21.83 3.32 20.87
C THR A 95 20.31 3.42 21.00
N GLU A 96 19.82 4.65 21.15
CA GLU A 96 18.40 4.98 21.03
C GLU A 96 17.81 4.47 19.70
N ALA A 97 18.56 4.58 18.60
CA ALA A 97 18.12 4.13 17.28
C ALA A 97 17.89 2.61 17.23
N GLU A 98 18.72 1.79 17.89
CA GLU A 98 18.52 0.35 18.02
C GLU A 98 17.25 0.03 18.82
N ALA A 99 17.04 0.72 19.95
CA ALA A 99 15.83 0.58 20.75
C ALA A 99 14.57 0.96 19.95
N ASN A 100 14.63 2.05 19.19
CA ASN A 100 13.55 2.52 18.32
C ASN A 100 13.27 1.55 17.17
N LEU A 101 14.31 0.96 16.56
CA LEU A 101 14.15 -0.11 15.56
C LEU A 101 13.42 -1.32 16.15
N LYS A 102 13.82 -1.77 17.34
CA LYS A 102 13.17 -2.89 18.04
C LYS A 102 11.71 -2.57 18.35
N LYS A 103 11.42 -1.36 18.85
CA LYS A 103 10.06 -0.90 19.15
C LYS A 103 9.20 -0.81 17.88
N ALA A 104 9.75 -0.30 16.78
CA ALA A 104 9.08 -0.25 15.48
C ALA A 104 8.69 -1.65 14.98
N ARG A 105 9.59 -2.64 15.08
CA ARG A 105 9.28 -4.04 14.74
C ARG A 105 8.16 -4.62 15.61
N GLN A 106 8.19 -4.37 16.92
CA GLN A 106 7.14 -4.82 17.83
C GLN A 106 5.77 -4.21 17.49
N ILE A 107 5.72 -2.91 17.22
CA ILE A 107 4.50 -2.21 16.83
C ILE A 107 4.00 -2.70 15.45
N ALA A 108 4.89 -2.90 14.48
CA ALA A 108 4.53 -3.51 13.19
C ALA A 108 3.91 -4.90 13.39
N GLY A 109 4.45 -5.71 14.29
CA GLY A 109 3.87 -6.99 14.70
C GLY A 109 2.44 -6.86 15.25
N LYS A 110 2.17 -5.83 16.06
CA LYS A 110 0.80 -5.53 16.53
C LYS A 110 -0.15 -5.21 15.38
N TYR A 111 0.32 -4.46 14.38
CA TYR A 111 -0.49 -4.11 13.20
C TYR A 111 -0.83 -5.31 12.30
N LEU A 112 -0.15 -6.46 12.44
CA LEU A 112 -0.56 -7.70 11.77
C LEU A 112 -1.92 -8.21 12.27
N ASN A 113 -2.30 -7.87 13.51
CA ASN A 113 -3.65 -8.13 14.00
C ASN A 113 -4.61 -7.05 13.48
N ARG A 114 -5.68 -7.45 12.78
CA ARG A 114 -6.66 -6.49 12.24
C ARG A 114 -7.50 -5.78 13.30
N ASP A 115 -7.58 -6.35 14.50
CA ASP A 115 -8.28 -5.80 15.66
C ASP A 115 -7.42 -4.82 16.46
N TYR A 116 -6.15 -4.62 16.08
CA TYR A 116 -5.31 -3.60 16.68
C TYR A 116 -5.74 -2.22 16.17
N GLN A 117 -6.38 -1.45 17.04
CA GLN A 117 -7.07 -0.19 16.73
C GLN A 117 -6.40 1.02 17.41
N ALA A 118 -5.13 1.28 17.07
CA ALA A 118 -4.38 2.41 17.59
C ALA A 118 -3.45 3.07 16.56
N ASN A 119 -3.24 4.37 16.73
CA ASN A 119 -2.22 5.11 15.99
C ASN A 119 -0.83 4.93 16.63
N THR A 120 0.21 5.18 15.84
CA THR A 120 1.60 5.24 16.28
C THR A 120 2.18 6.59 15.86
N ILE A 121 2.94 7.22 16.75
CA ILE A 121 3.63 8.49 16.48
C ILE A 121 5.13 8.27 16.56
N ILE A 122 5.83 8.67 15.50
CA ILE A 122 7.28 8.70 15.41
C ILE A 122 7.71 10.16 15.38
N THR A 123 8.37 10.63 16.43
CA THR A 123 8.76 12.04 16.58
C THR A 123 10.25 12.20 16.87
N GLY A 124 10.82 13.33 16.44
CA GLY A 124 12.21 13.70 16.69
C GLY A 124 12.79 14.51 15.54
N ASN A 125 14.04 14.93 15.67
CA ASN A 125 14.70 15.85 14.73
C ASN A 125 14.70 15.34 13.27
N PRO A 126 14.80 16.22 12.27
CA PRO A 126 15.02 15.83 10.87
C PRO A 126 16.21 14.87 10.72
N GLY A 127 16.15 14.00 9.71
CA GLY A 127 17.28 13.13 9.32
C GLY A 127 17.65 11.98 10.28
N VAL A 128 16.89 11.77 11.37
CA VAL A 128 17.10 10.65 12.32
C VAL A 128 16.50 9.31 11.86
N GLY A 129 15.87 9.26 10.68
CA GLY A 129 15.34 8.01 10.09
C GLY A 129 13.88 7.67 10.44
N LYS A 130 13.04 8.67 10.75
CA LYS A 130 11.61 8.46 11.05
C LYS A 130 10.83 7.88 9.86
N SER A 131 10.93 8.51 8.70
CA SER A 131 10.27 8.07 7.45
C SER A 131 10.74 6.67 7.04
N HIS A 132 12.03 6.38 7.20
CA HIS A 132 12.60 5.03 6.98
C HIS A 132 11.92 3.98 7.86
N LEU A 133 11.82 4.22 9.18
CA LEU A 133 11.13 3.29 10.06
C LEU A 133 9.64 3.17 9.71
N ALA A 134 8.96 4.27 9.41
CA ALA A 134 7.54 4.25 9.07
C ALA A 134 7.26 3.40 7.82
N ILE A 135 8.02 3.59 6.74
CA ILE A 135 7.83 2.78 5.52
C ILE A 135 8.28 1.33 5.72
N SER A 136 9.29 1.08 6.57
CA SER A 136 9.71 -0.29 6.92
C SER A 136 8.64 -1.05 7.70
N MET A 137 8.00 -0.39 8.67
CA MET A 137 6.83 -0.93 9.38
C MET A 137 5.70 -1.23 8.40
N LEU A 138 5.41 -0.29 7.49
CA LEU A 138 4.34 -0.42 6.52
C LEU A 138 4.57 -1.58 5.54
N LYS A 139 5.77 -1.71 4.96
CA LYS A 139 6.17 -2.83 4.08
C LYS A 139 6.07 -4.17 4.81
N GLY A 140 6.63 -4.24 6.02
CA GLY A 140 6.56 -5.44 6.85
C GLY A 140 5.12 -5.88 7.13
N VAL A 141 4.21 -4.95 7.39
CA VAL A 141 2.78 -5.28 7.56
C VAL A 141 2.16 -5.71 6.23
N ASN A 142 2.37 -4.97 5.13
CA ASN A 142 1.79 -5.24 3.81
C ASN A 142 2.13 -6.66 3.30
N GLU A 143 3.35 -7.11 3.55
CA GLU A 143 3.85 -8.41 3.12
C GLU A 143 3.29 -9.56 3.95
N ASN A 144 3.16 -9.36 5.26
CA ASN A 144 2.94 -10.43 6.24
C ASN A 144 1.51 -10.51 6.80
N ILE A 145 0.69 -9.46 6.67
CA ILE A 145 -0.67 -9.46 7.21
C ILE A 145 -1.58 -10.47 6.49
N LYS A 146 -2.42 -11.16 7.27
CA LYS A 146 -3.41 -12.14 6.79
C LYS A 146 -4.78 -11.89 7.43
N PRO A 147 -5.88 -11.85 6.66
CA PRO A 147 -5.92 -11.76 5.19
C PRO A 147 -5.19 -10.50 4.67
N ASN A 148 -4.88 -10.46 3.37
CA ASN A 148 -4.14 -9.32 2.79
C ASN A 148 -4.86 -8.00 3.10
N ALA A 149 -4.08 -6.94 3.29
CA ALA A 149 -4.59 -5.64 3.67
C ALA A 149 -3.97 -4.56 2.78
N SER A 150 -4.72 -3.48 2.54
CA SER A 150 -4.22 -2.31 1.82
C SER A 150 -3.38 -1.43 2.74
N CYS A 151 -2.13 -1.22 2.38
CA CYS A 151 -1.21 -0.34 3.08
C CYS A 151 -0.89 0.85 2.18
N LEU A 152 -0.81 2.07 2.73
CA LEU A 152 -0.58 3.28 1.94
C LEU A 152 0.40 4.21 2.66
N PHE A 153 1.37 4.75 1.93
CA PHE A 153 2.28 5.78 2.42
C PHE A 153 1.93 7.11 1.76
N VAL A 154 1.88 8.18 2.55
CA VAL A 154 1.58 9.52 2.04
C VAL A 154 2.47 10.56 2.70
N SER A 155 3.28 11.27 1.90
CA SER A 155 3.86 12.57 2.28
C SER A 155 2.73 13.60 2.40
N VAL A 156 2.57 14.20 3.58
CA VAL A 156 1.49 15.16 3.84
C VAL A 156 1.63 16.40 2.94
N ASN A 157 2.85 16.89 2.72
CA ASN A 157 3.11 18.05 1.87
C ASN A 157 2.71 17.80 0.42
N GLU A 158 3.14 16.66 -0.15
CA GLU A 158 2.87 16.34 -1.55
C GLU A 158 1.38 16.03 -1.77
N LEU A 159 0.71 15.37 -0.81
CA LEU A 159 -0.75 15.19 -0.84
C LEU A 159 -1.48 16.53 -0.98
N LEU A 160 -1.14 17.50 -0.13
CA LEU A 160 -1.81 18.80 -0.11
C LEU A 160 -1.55 19.59 -1.39
N ARG A 161 -0.36 19.46 -1.96
CA ARG A 161 -0.02 20.03 -3.27
C ARG A 161 -0.87 19.42 -4.38
N LEU A 162 -0.91 18.09 -4.48
CA LEU A 162 -1.70 17.37 -5.50
C LEU A 162 -3.20 17.68 -5.41
N ILE A 163 -3.72 17.82 -4.19
CA ILE A 163 -5.11 18.24 -3.97
C ILE A 163 -5.34 19.67 -4.48
N LYS A 164 -4.46 20.62 -4.14
CA LYS A 164 -4.55 22.00 -4.63
C LYS A 164 -4.50 22.08 -6.16
N ASP A 165 -3.61 21.32 -6.78
CA ASP A 165 -3.47 21.26 -8.24
C ASP A 165 -4.75 20.71 -8.92
N SER A 166 -5.54 19.91 -8.20
CA SER A 166 -6.81 19.35 -8.68
C SER A 166 -8.00 20.31 -8.64
N PHE A 167 -7.89 21.51 -8.06
CA PHE A 167 -9.04 22.41 -7.89
C PHE A 167 -9.71 22.84 -9.21
N ASN A 168 -8.94 22.93 -10.29
CA ASN A 168 -9.46 23.24 -11.62
C ASN A 168 -9.92 21.99 -12.40
N HIS A 169 -9.81 20.80 -11.80
CA HIS A 169 -10.06 19.50 -12.44
C HIS A 169 -10.97 18.65 -11.54
N PRO A 170 -12.29 18.90 -11.51
CA PRO A 170 -13.22 18.23 -10.60
C PRO A 170 -13.30 16.71 -10.80
N ASP A 171 -12.96 16.21 -11.99
CA ASP A 171 -12.88 14.79 -12.29
C ASP A 171 -11.47 14.18 -12.09
N GLY A 172 -10.52 14.98 -11.62
CA GLY A 172 -9.13 14.59 -11.38
C GLY A 172 -8.99 13.49 -10.32
N TYR A 173 -7.94 12.68 -10.43
CA TYR A 173 -7.70 11.58 -9.48
C TYR A 173 -7.48 12.11 -8.05
N TYR A 174 -6.74 13.21 -7.90
CA TYR A 174 -6.31 13.76 -6.61
C TYR A 174 -7.29 14.74 -5.94
N THR A 175 -8.58 14.72 -6.29
CA THR A 175 -9.55 15.58 -5.59
C THR A 175 -9.62 15.26 -4.10
N GLU A 176 -9.88 16.28 -3.27
CA GLU A 176 -9.98 16.13 -1.81
C GLU A 176 -10.89 14.98 -1.41
N SER A 177 -12.10 14.92 -1.99
CA SER A 177 -13.08 13.87 -1.68
C SER A 177 -12.53 12.46 -1.95
N ARG A 178 -11.88 12.26 -3.11
CA ARG A 178 -11.28 10.97 -3.49
C ARG A 178 -10.12 10.60 -2.58
N MET A 179 -9.25 11.56 -2.27
CA MET A 179 -8.12 11.33 -1.37
C MET A 179 -8.58 11.01 0.04
N VAL A 180 -9.49 11.80 0.62
CA VAL A 180 -10.05 11.55 1.96
C VAL A 180 -10.78 10.20 2.03
N ASP A 181 -11.42 9.76 0.94
CA ASP A 181 -12.04 8.43 0.87
C ASP A 181 -10.99 7.29 0.78
N LEU A 182 -10.01 7.42 -0.11
CA LEU A 182 -8.90 6.46 -0.27
C LEU A 182 -8.12 6.31 1.05
N LEU A 183 -7.58 7.41 1.57
CA LEU A 183 -6.85 7.46 2.83
C LEU A 183 -7.74 7.06 4.01
N GLY A 184 -9.07 7.18 3.93
CA GLY A 184 -9.98 6.70 4.96
C GLY A 184 -10.18 5.19 4.97
N LYS A 185 -10.13 4.54 3.80
CA LYS A 185 -10.49 3.12 3.60
C LYS A 185 -9.33 2.13 3.70
N VAL A 186 -8.09 2.58 3.46
CA VAL A 186 -6.92 1.68 3.52
C VAL A 186 -6.73 1.07 4.92
N SER A 187 -6.24 -0.16 5.00
CA SER A 187 -6.14 -0.89 6.28
C SER A 187 -5.07 -0.35 7.22
N LEU A 188 -3.94 0.13 6.68
CA LEU A 188 -2.90 0.82 7.43
C LEU A 188 -2.38 2.00 6.59
N LEU A 189 -2.19 3.15 7.24
CA LEU A 189 -1.76 4.39 6.60
C LEU A 189 -0.49 4.90 7.29
N VAL A 190 0.49 5.36 6.52
CA VAL A 190 1.53 6.27 7.00
C VAL A 190 1.18 7.68 6.54
N LEU A 191 1.15 8.62 7.48
CA LEU A 191 1.18 10.05 7.21
C LEU A 191 2.57 10.57 7.58
N ASP A 192 3.37 10.88 6.57
CA ASP A 192 4.76 11.27 6.74
C ASP A 192 4.91 12.80 6.81
N ASP A 193 5.82 13.21 7.68
CA ASP A 193 6.28 14.58 7.92
C ASP A 193 5.16 15.57 8.30
N LEU A 194 4.22 15.10 9.12
CA LEU A 194 3.12 15.89 9.62
C LEU A 194 3.65 17.03 10.51
N GLY A 195 3.26 18.26 10.20
CA GLY A 195 3.70 19.49 10.86
C GLY A 195 4.55 20.39 9.97
N SER A 196 5.24 19.82 8.98
CA SER A 196 6.08 20.60 8.07
C SER A 196 5.24 21.46 7.11
N GLU A 197 4.00 21.06 6.82
CA GLU A 197 3.06 21.84 6.01
C GLU A 197 2.61 23.12 6.73
N ALA A 198 2.82 23.20 8.04
CA ALA A 198 2.55 24.42 8.80
C ALA A 198 3.49 25.58 8.43
N SER A 199 4.59 25.33 7.73
CA SER A 199 5.44 26.40 7.21
C SER A 199 4.77 27.21 6.09
N PHE A 200 3.76 26.65 5.41
CA PHE A 200 2.88 27.39 4.48
C PHE A 200 1.97 28.43 5.19
N LYS A 201 1.97 28.50 6.53
CA LYS A 201 1.09 29.36 7.34
C LYS A 201 1.45 30.83 7.38
N ARG A 202 2.64 31.25 6.92
CA ARG A 202 3.14 32.60 7.25
C ARG A 202 2.26 33.74 6.74
N ASP A 203 1.43 33.54 5.71
CA ASP A 203 0.57 34.60 5.16
C ASP A 203 -0.92 34.25 4.93
N ASN A 204 -1.39 33.01 5.20
CA ASN A 204 -2.77 32.63 4.85
C ASN A 204 -3.47 31.71 5.88
N ARG A 205 -4.43 32.28 6.62
CA ARG A 205 -5.26 31.55 7.61
C ARG A 205 -6.15 30.49 6.97
N GLU A 206 -6.73 30.77 5.80
CA GLU A 206 -7.63 29.86 5.09
C GLU A 206 -6.89 28.58 4.66
N ALA A 207 -5.63 28.71 4.21
CA ALA A 207 -4.78 27.57 3.89
C ALA A 207 -4.53 26.67 5.12
N SER A 208 -4.38 27.27 6.31
CA SER A 208 -4.19 26.53 7.57
C SER A 208 -5.45 25.81 8.03
N GLU A 209 -6.62 26.38 7.81
CA GLU A 209 -7.92 25.74 8.12
C GLU A 209 -8.21 24.59 7.16
N TYR A 210 -7.93 24.80 5.86
CA TYR A 210 -8.09 23.80 4.83
C TYR A 210 -7.27 22.53 5.10
N VAL A 211 -5.98 22.68 5.38
CA VAL A 211 -5.10 21.55 5.74
C VAL A 211 -5.67 20.75 6.91
N GLN A 212 -6.11 21.45 7.95
CA GLN A 212 -6.69 20.80 9.13
C GLN A 212 -7.99 20.06 8.80
N GLN A 213 -8.82 20.59 7.90
CA GLN A 213 -10.04 19.93 7.44
C GLN A 213 -9.73 18.62 6.71
N VAL A 214 -8.77 18.62 5.78
CA VAL A 214 -8.36 17.41 5.05
C VAL A 214 -7.83 16.35 6.02
N LEU A 215 -6.89 16.72 6.89
CA LEU A 215 -6.31 15.81 7.88
C LEU A 215 -7.36 15.28 8.86
N PHE A 216 -8.30 16.13 9.30
CA PHE A 216 -9.42 15.71 10.14
C PHE A 216 -10.34 14.74 9.41
N GLY A 217 -10.67 14.99 8.15
CA GLY A 217 -11.49 14.10 7.32
C GLY A 217 -10.91 12.70 7.22
N VAL A 218 -9.58 12.60 7.08
CA VAL A 218 -8.85 11.31 7.07
C VAL A 218 -8.87 10.67 8.46
N LEU A 219 -8.34 11.35 9.48
CA LEU A 219 -8.14 10.78 10.83
C LEU A 219 -9.44 10.54 11.60
N ASN A 220 -10.55 11.18 11.21
CA ASN A 220 -11.85 10.91 11.82
C ASN A 220 -12.44 9.55 11.38
N LYS A 221 -12.08 9.07 10.18
CA LYS A 221 -12.58 7.79 9.63
C LYS A 221 -11.75 6.57 10.07
N ARG A 222 -10.58 6.78 10.68
CA ARG A 222 -9.61 5.71 10.98
C ARG A 222 -8.85 5.92 12.29
N ASN A 223 -8.18 4.86 12.73
CA ASN A 223 -7.38 4.82 13.96
C ASN A 223 -6.30 3.74 13.88
N ARG A 224 -5.84 3.45 12.65
CA ARG A 224 -4.69 2.61 12.34
C ARG A 224 -3.80 3.41 11.39
N THR A 225 -3.05 4.32 11.98
CA THR A 225 -2.20 5.26 11.27
C THR A 225 -0.85 5.39 11.99
N ILE A 226 0.25 5.26 11.23
CA ILE A 226 1.60 5.62 11.67
C ILE A 226 1.84 7.05 11.21
N ILE A 227 2.24 7.93 12.11
CA ILE A 227 2.39 9.36 11.85
C ILE A 227 3.82 9.73 12.20
N THR A 228 4.55 10.35 11.26
CA THR A 228 5.86 10.91 11.56
C THR A 228 5.75 12.43 11.68
N THR A 229 6.54 13.02 12.58
CA THR A 229 6.55 14.48 12.79
C THR A 229 7.90 14.94 13.34
N ASN A 230 8.34 16.13 12.96
CA ASN A 230 9.51 16.78 13.57
C ASN A 230 9.14 17.56 14.84
N LEU A 231 7.86 17.61 15.17
CA LEU A 231 7.33 18.47 16.23
C LEU A 231 7.10 17.71 17.53
N ASN A 232 7.26 18.42 18.64
CA ASN A 232 6.84 17.97 19.94
C ASN A 232 5.35 18.26 20.21
N SER A 233 4.83 17.75 21.33
CA SER A 233 3.40 17.87 21.67
C SER A 233 2.92 19.33 21.81
N ASP A 234 3.78 20.22 22.30
CA ASP A 234 3.43 21.63 22.51
C ASP A 234 3.38 22.39 21.18
N GLU A 235 4.32 22.08 20.27
CA GLU A 235 4.33 22.62 18.91
C GLU A 235 3.13 22.14 18.09
N LEU A 236 2.78 20.84 18.19
CA LEU A 236 1.58 20.29 17.58
C LEU A 236 0.31 20.99 18.10
N SER A 237 0.27 21.34 19.38
CA SER A 237 -0.86 22.04 20.02
C SER A 237 -0.99 23.50 19.59
N LYS A 238 0.08 24.12 19.11
CA LYS A 238 0.05 25.45 18.50
C LYS A 238 -0.41 25.41 17.04
N ILE A 239 -0.18 24.28 16.36
CA ILE A 239 -0.42 24.15 14.93
C ILE A 239 -1.81 23.58 14.62
N TYR A 240 -2.26 22.60 15.40
CA TYR A 240 -3.48 21.86 15.16
C TYR A 240 -4.50 22.08 16.28
N ASN A 241 -5.76 22.17 15.89
CA ASN A 241 -6.84 22.27 16.85
C ASN A 241 -6.96 20.99 17.73
N PRO A 242 -7.55 21.10 18.94
CA PRO A 242 -7.67 19.97 19.86
C PRO A 242 -8.44 18.77 19.30
N LYS A 243 -9.39 18.98 18.38
CA LYS A 243 -10.19 17.88 17.78
C LYS A 243 -9.30 17.01 16.90
N LEU A 244 -8.44 17.61 16.09
CA LEU A 244 -7.49 16.89 15.24
C LEU A 244 -6.48 16.12 16.08
N LEU A 245 -5.91 16.75 17.11
CA LEU A 245 -4.99 16.08 18.04
C LEU A 245 -5.63 14.89 18.76
N SER A 246 -6.90 15.01 19.18
CA SER A 246 -7.66 13.91 19.78
C SER A 246 -7.76 12.70 18.84
N ARG A 247 -7.97 12.92 17.52
CA ARG A 247 -7.98 11.85 16.52
C ARG A 247 -6.59 11.28 16.29
N MET A 248 -5.57 12.14 16.24
CA MET A 248 -4.17 11.75 16.09
C MET A 248 -3.69 10.84 17.24
N TYR A 249 -4.02 11.19 18.48
CA TYR A 249 -3.59 10.46 19.68
C TYR A 249 -4.45 9.23 20.02
N LYS A 250 -5.43 8.87 19.20
CA LYS A 250 -6.35 7.76 19.46
C LYS A 250 -5.60 6.44 19.63
N GLY A 251 -5.68 5.87 20.82
CA GLY A 251 -5.05 4.60 21.19
C GLY A 251 -3.53 4.65 21.40
N VAL A 252 -2.88 5.80 21.20
CA VAL A 252 -1.42 5.94 21.26
C VAL A 252 -0.89 5.60 22.65
N MET A 253 -1.39 6.27 23.70
CA MET A 253 -0.90 6.09 25.07
C MET A 253 -1.16 4.70 25.62
N LYS A 254 -2.37 4.16 25.38
CA LYS A 254 -2.79 2.85 25.87
C LYS A 254 -1.92 1.71 25.31
N ASN A 255 -1.33 1.89 24.13
CA ASN A 255 -0.59 0.84 23.43
C ASN A 255 0.92 1.06 23.35
N ASP A 256 1.43 2.06 24.09
CA ASP A 256 2.83 2.50 24.02
C ASP A 256 3.27 2.81 22.57
N GLY A 257 2.37 3.47 21.82
CA GLY A 257 2.51 3.74 20.39
C GLY A 257 3.39 4.96 20.07
N ILE A 258 4.37 5.30 20.92
CA ILE A 258 5.25 6.44 20.68
C ILE A 258 6.70 5.99 20.53
N ILE A 259 7.32 6.37 19.42
CA ILE A 259 8.75 6.23 19.14
C ILE A 259 9.34 7.65 19.13
N LYS A 260 10.28 7.94 20.04
CA LYS A 260 10.92 9.26 20.13
C LYS A 260 12.39 9.12 19.79
N PHE A 261 12.87 10.00 18.93
CA PHE A 261 14.29 10.24 18.67
C PHE A 261 14.68 11.54 19.36
N LYS A 262 15.36 11.43 20.50
CA LYS A 262 15.84 12.56 21.31
C LYS A 262 17.33 12.79 21.14
N GLU A 263 18.11 11.71 21.07
CA GLU A 263 19.57 11.73 21.14
C GLU A 263 20.22 11.29 19.82
N THR A 264 19.44 10.66 18.95
CA THR A 264 19.91 10.23 17.63
C THR A 264 20.29 11.45 16.77
N GLN A 265 21.53 11.45 16.29
CA GLN A 265 22.05 12.52 15.43
C GLN A 265 21.49 12.41 14.01
N ASP A 266 21.45 13.55 13.32
CA ASP A 266 21.06 13.60 11.91
C ASP A 266 22.09 12.86 11.06
N LYS A 267 21.66 11.76 10.42
CA LYS A 267 22.51 10.94 9.57
C LYS A 267 22.93 11.65 8.27
N ARG A 268 22.18 12.68 7.84
CA ARG A 268 22.52 13.51 6.68
C ARG A 268 23.70 14.44 6.96
N MET A 269 23.96 14.75 8.23
CA MET A 269 25.05 15.65 8.64
C MET A 269 26.39 14.93 8.80
N ALA A 270 26.44 13.60 8.78
CA ALA A 270 27.68 12.82 8.85
C ALA A 270 28.62 12.98 7.64
N ILE A 271 28.27 13.88 6.70
CA ILE A 271 29.08 14.24 5.52
C ILE A 271 30.13 15.33 5.87
N PHE A 272 30.08 15.93 7.06
CA PHE A 272 31.03 16.95 7.52
C PHE A 272 31.71 16.56 8.83
#